data_AF-A0A349AY87-F1
#
_entry.id   AF-A0A349AY87-F1
#
_cell.length_a   1.000
_cell.length_b   1.000
_cell.length_c   1.000
_cell.angle_alpha   90.00
_cell.angle_beta   90.00
_cell.angle_gamma   90.00
#
_symmetry.space_group_name_H-M   'P 1'
#
loop_
_entity.id
_entity.type
_entity.pdbx_description
1 polymer ?
#
loop_
_entity_poly.entity_id
_entity_poly.type
_entity_poly.pdbx_seq_one_letter_code
_entity_poly.pdbx_strand_id
1 'polypeptide(L)'
;MSGDPAVQPTFRTVPAQLPLDVTLLSQTTIVEDRRGGLWFAQKGSSTVSLLNPAGTFSSMTLPVVSLSAFSLDDNDQLLVGDQGVIRAFRLTANGIVEVGIQGSPFVGTRVGDGFTIARSSTNYESRFHSGPGWRNVLPPFPVCVGDFNFDGAINGADLGIMLSKWGTVIPPGGSADSYLDLNQDGLIAGGDLGILLSKWGVCP
;
A
#
# COMPACT_ATOMS: atom_id res chain seq x y z
N MET A 1 31.50 -7.11 -2.34
CA MET A 1 30.26 -7.88 -2.47
C MET A 1 29.82 -8.29 -1.07
N SER A 2 29.06 -7.45 -0.39
CA SER A 2 28.46 -7.82 0.90
C SER A 2 27.15 -8.54 0.58
N GLY A 3 27.17 -9.87 0.61
CA GLY A 3 25.92 -10.65 0.49
C GLY A 3 25.05 -10.40 1.71
N ASP A 4 23.74 -10.41 1.53
CA ASP A 4 22.80 -10.32 2.65
C ASP A 4 23.12 -11.40 3.69
N PRO A 5 23.04 -11.07 4.99
CA PRO A 5 23.30 -12.04 6.04
C PRO A 5 22.35 -13.23 5.89
N ALA A 6 22.89 -14.44 6.08
CA ALA A 6 22.10 -15.67 6.03
C ALA A 6 20.97 -15.61 7.07
N VAL A 7 19.73 -15.47 6.59
CA VAL A 7 18.54 -15.56 7.44
C VAL A 7 18.30 -17.03 7.77
N GLN A 8 18.56 -17.43 9.01
CA GLN A 8 18.18 -18.76 9.50
C GLN A 8 16.70 -18.72 9.91
N PRO A 9 15.82 -19.51 9.28
CA PRO A 9 14.40 -19.52 9.64
C PRO A 9 14.25 -20.01 11.09
N THR A 10 13.58 -19.21 11.92
CA THR A 10 13.25 -19.62 13.29
C THR A 10 11.98 -20.45 13.24
N PHE A 11 12.07 -21.75 13.48
CA PHE A 11 10.91 -22.62 13.60
C PHE A 11 10.35 -22.53 15.03
N ARG A 12 9.08 -22.17 15.16
CA ARG A 12 8.35 -22.24 16.44
C ARG A 12 7.23 -23.25 16.30
N THR A 13 7.23 -24.25 17.18
CA THR A 13 6.15 -25.24 17.25
C THR A 13 5.01 -24.67 18.10
N VAL A 14 3.80 -24.68 17.57
CA VAL A 14 2.60 -24.32 18.33
C VAL A 14 2.10 -25.59 19.03
N PRO A 15 2.07 -25.64 20.37
CA PRO A 15 1.68 -26.85 21.10
C PRO A 15 0.18 -27.15 21.03
N ALA A 16 -0.64 -26.22 20.52
CA ALA A 16 -2.08 -26.38 20.38
C ALA A 16 -2.45 -26.91 18.99
N GLN A 17 -3.38 -27.86 18.95
CA GLN A 17 -4.03 -28.28 17.70
C GLN A 17 -4.87 -27.11 17.16
N LEU A 18 -4.53 -26.65 15.96
CA LEU A 18 -5.28 -25.58 15.29
C LEU A 18 -6.71 -26.09 14.95
N PRO A 19 -7.73 -25.23 14.98
CA PRO A 19 -9.12 -25.59 14.69
C PRO A 19 -9.37 -25.74 13.18
N LEU A 20 -8.51 -26.50 12.50
CA LEU A 20 -8.57 -26.71 11.07
C LEU A 20 -9.15 -28.09 10.79
N ASP A 21 -10.15 -28.14 9.92
CA ASP A 21 -10.56 -29.37 9.28
C ASP A 21 -9.50 -29.78 8.26
N VAL A 22 -8.86 -30.92 8.50
CA VAL A 22 -7.79 -31.45 7.65
C VAL A 22 -8.25 -31.78 6.22
N THR A 23 -9.56 -31.95 6.00
CA THR A 23 -10.14 -32.19 4.67
C THR A 23 -10.31 -30.91 3.87
N LEU A 24 -10.30 -29.74 4.53
CA LEU A 24 -10.50 -28.42 3.93
C LEU A 24 -9.21 -27.58 3.90
N LEU A 25 -8.03 -28.19 4.07
CA LEU A 25 -6.76 -27.45 4.10
C LEU A 25 -6.51 -26.62 2.84
N SER A 26 -6.86 -27.15 1.66
CA SER A 26 -6.75 -26.43 0.38
C SER A 26 -7.69 -25.23 0.27
N GLN A 27 -8.67 -25.13 1.16
CA GLN A 27 -9.64 -24.05 1.23
C GLN A 27 -9.39 -23.14 2.45
N THR A 28 -8.16 -23.13 2.96
CA THR A 28 -7.75 -22.26 4.07
C THR A 28 -7.16 -20.97 3.51
N THR A 29 -7.74 -19.83 3.89
CA THR A 29 -7.13 -18.52 3.68
C THR A 29 -6.23 -18.20 4.87
N ILE A 30 -5.00 -17.73 4.60
CA ILE A 30 -4.03 -17.30 5.62
C ILE A 30 -3.55 -15.89 5.25
N VAL A 31 -3.56 -14.97 6.21
CA VAL A 31 -3.14 -13.58 6.03
C VAL A 31 -2.33 -13.14 7.25
N GLU A 32 -1.17 -12.53 7.04
CA GLU A 32 -0.35 -12.00 8.13
C GLU A 32 -0.74 -10.53 8.43
N ASP A 33 -0.94 -10.14 9.68
CA ASP A 33 -1.11 -8.75 10.09
C ASP A 33 0.22 -8.00 10.27
N ARG A 34 0.18 -6.69 10.45
CA ARG A 34 1.39 -5.86 10.62
C ARG A 34 2.20 -6.19 11.89
N ARG A 35 1.62 -6.93 12.84
CA ARG A 35 2.26 -7.33 14.09
C ARG A 35 2.86 -8.74 14.00
N GLY A 36 2.83 -9.37 12.83
CA GLY A 36 3.31 -10.73 12.60
C GLY A 36 2.32 -11.82 13.04
N GLY A 37 1.08 -11.44 13.33
CA GLY A 37 0.01 -12.38 13.64
C GLY A 37 -0.51 -13.05 12.37
N LEU A 38 -0.61 -14.38 12.39
CA LEU A 38 -1.18 -15.14 11.29
C LEU A 38 -2.67 -15.33 11.52
N TRP A 39 -3.46 -14.67 10.69
CA TRP A 39 -4.91 -14.84 10.61
C TRP A 39 -5.23 -15.98 9.66
N PHE A 40 -6.19 -16.83 10.02
CA PHE A 40 -6.61 -17.92 9.14
C PHE A 40 -8.08 -18.30 9.34
N ALA A 41 -8.71 -18.75 8.26
CA ALA A 41 -10.07 -19.27 8.25
C ALA A 41 -10.26 -20.21 7.06
N GLN A 42 -11.16 -21.18 7.20
CA GLN A 42 -11.53 -22.09 6.13
C GLN A 42 -12.80 -21.63 5.44
N LYS A 43 -12.89 -21.87 4.12
CA LYS A 43 -14.09 -21.60 3.34
C LYS A 43 -15.32 -22.23 3.99
N GLY A 44 -16.42 -21.49 4.04
CA GLY A 44 -17.67 -21.92 4.67
C GLY A 44 -17.78 -21.60 6.16
N SER A 45 -16.67 -21.27 6.83
CA SER A 45 -16.67 -20.87 8.23
C SER A 45 -17.33 -19.50 8.43
N SER A 46 -17.83 -19.24 9.64
CA SER A 46 -18.13 -17.89 10.13
C SER A 46 -17.10 -17.41 11.15
N THR A 47 -16.06 -18.20 11.41
CA THR A 47 -15.02 -17.93 12.40
C THR A 47 -13.68 -17.70 11.71
N VAL A 48 -12.97 -16.67 12.17
CA VAL A 48 -11.56 -16.41 11.85
C VAL A 48 -10.72 -16.57 13.10
N SER A 49 -9.51 -17.08 12.92
CA SER A 49 -8.56 -17.35 13.98
C SER A 49 -7.29 -16.53 13.82
N LEU A 50 -6.66 -16.19 14.93
CA LEU A 50 -5.38 -15.49 15.01
C LEU A 50 -4.39 -16.33 15.81
N LEU A 51 -3.25 -16.64 15.20
CA LEU A 51 -2.04 -17.12 15.86
C LEU A 51 -1.06 -15.95 16.00
N ASN A 52 -0.81 -15.50 17.22
CA ASN A 52 0.13 -14.41 17.45
C ASN A 52 1.61 -14.90 17.40
N PRO A 53 2.59 -13.98 17.28
CA PRO A 53 4.02 -14.35 17.29
C PRO A 53 4.51 -15.07 18.55
N ALA A 54 3.78 -14.94 19.67
CA ALA A 54 4.07 -15.63 20.91
C ALA A 54 3.55 -17.09 20.91
N GLY A 55 2.90 -17.54 19.85
CA GLY A 55 2.35 -18.89 19.72
C GLY A 55 0.99 -19.08 20.42
N THR A 56 0.35 -17.99 20.85
CA THR A 56 -1.00 -18.03 21.41
C THR A 56 -2.02 -17.91 20.30
N PHE A 57 -3.06 -18.75 20.39
CA PHE A 57 -4.14 -18.80 19.44
C PHE A 57 -5.43 -18.20 20.05
N SER A 58 -6.22 -17.52 19.22
CA SER A 58 -7.55 -17.01 19.57
C SER A 58 -8.49 -17.09 18.35
N SER A 59 -9.80 -17.18 18.60
CA SER A 59 -10.82 -17.21 17.55
C SER A 59 -11.90 -16.18 17.79
N MET A 60 -12.52 -15.74 16.71
CA MET A 60 -13.66 -14.84 16.75
C MET A 60 -14.67 -15.16 15.66
N THR A 61 -15.95 -15.07 16.02
CA THR A 61 -17.05 -15.25 15.09
C THR A 61 -17.36 -13.94 14.41
N LEU A 62 -17.38 -13.97 13.08
CA LEU A 62 -17.75 -12.86 12.21
C LEU A 62 -19.27 -12.91 11.96
N PRO A 63 -19.93 -11.76 11.80
CA PRO A 63 -21.35 -11.69 11.46
C PRO A 63 -21.56 -11.94 9.96
N VAL A 64 -21.06 -13.06 9.44
CA VAL A 64 -21.12 -13.49 8.03
C VAL A 64 -21.84 -14.83 7.92
N VAL A 65 -22.44 -15.09 6.76
CA VAL A 65 -23.15 -16.34 6.50
C VAL A 65 -22.19 -17.44 6.10
N SER A 66 -21.27 -17.14 5.17
CA SER A 66 -20.33 -18.12 4.65
C SER A 66 -19.08 -17.42 4.11
N LEU A 67 -17.95 -17.59 4.80
CA LEU A 67 -16.68 -17.01 4.37
C LEU A 67 -16.18 -17.69 3.08
N SER A 68 -15.92 -16.92 2.04
CA SER A 68 -15.23 -17.41 0.83
C SER A 68 -13.72 -17.23 0.91
N ALA A 69 -13.28 -16.03 1.33
CA ALA A 69 -11.90 -15.66 1.62
C ALA A 69 -11.90 -14.39 2.47
N PHE A 70 -10.74 -13.96 2.95
CA PHE A 70 -10.59 -12.67 3.61
C PHE A 70 -9.19 -12.08 3.37
N SER A 71 -9.06 -10.78 3.61
CA SER A 71 -7.82 -10.04 3.59
C SER A 71 -7.84 -8.92 4.63
N LEU A 72 -6.68 -8.30 4.86
CA LEU A 72 -6.50 -7.22 5.84
C LEU A 72 -5.88 -6.02 5.13
N ASP A 73 -6.57 -4.88 5.17
CA ASP A 73 -6.10 -3.64 4.55
C ASP A 73 -5.14 -2.84 5.45
N ASP A 74 -4.81 -1.62 5.02
CA ASP A 74 -3.91 -0.73 5.75
C ASP A 74 -4.48 -0.07 6.98
N ASN A 75 -5.79 -0.14 7.15
CA ASN A 75 -6.47 0.39 8.31
C ASN A 75 -6.68 -0.70 9.37
N ASP A 76 -5.98 -1.83 9.23
CA ASP A 76 -6.17 -3.05 10.00
C ASP A 76 -7.65 -3.53 9.99
N GLN A 77 -8.37 -3.24 8.89
CA GLN A 77 -9.73 -3.73 8.69
C GLN A 77 -9.70 -5.10 8.03
N LEU A 78 -10.58 -5.97 8.48
CA LEU A 78 -10.81 -7.28 7.91
C LEU A 78 -11.82 -7.17 6.78
N LEU A 79 -11.37 -7.33 5.55
CA LEU A 79 -12.24 -7.49 4.39
C LEU A 79 -12.54 -8.97 4.24
N VAL A 80 -13.82 -9.32 4.25
CA VAL A 80 -14.28 -10.71 4.22
C VAL A 80 -15.21 -10.88 3.04
N GLY A 81 -14.95 -11.85 2.20
CA GLY A 81 -15.91 -12.32 1.21
C GLY A 81 -16.98 -13.14 1.91
N ASP A 82 -18.18 -12.60 2.03
CA ASP A 82 -19.36 -13.29 2.54
C ASP A 82 -20.22 -13.71 1.36
N GLN A 83 -20.34 -15.01 1.12
CA GLN A 83 -21.01 -15.57 -0.06
C GLN A 83 -20.47 -14.98 -1.38
N GLY A 84 -19.17 -14.68 -1.42
CA GLY A 84 -18.49 -14.08 -2.57
C GLY A 84 -18.73 -12.57 -2.74
N VAL A 85 -19.23 -11.87 -1.73
CA VAL A 85 -19.36 -10.40 -1.73
C VAL A 85 -18.55 -9.82 -0.58
N ILE A 86 -17.70 -8.83 -0.86
CA ILE A 86 -16.87 -8.21 0.18
C ILE A 86 -17.71 -7.41 1.17
N ARG A 87 -17.46 -7.66 2.46
CA ARG A 87 -17.86 -6.85 3.61
C ARG A 87 -16.59 -6.46 4.38
N ALA A 88 -16.62 -5.32 5.07
CA ALA A 88 -15.45 -4.81 5.78
C ALA A 88 -15.75 -4.62 7.26
N PHE A 89 -14.83 -5.06 8.11
CA PHE A 89 -14.98 -5.08 9.55
C PHE A 89 -13.77 -4.48 10.24
N ARG A 90 -14.01 -3.66 11.26
CA ARG A 90 -12.97 -3.14 12.15
C ARG A 90 -12.99 -3.91 13.46
N LEU A 91 -11.79 -4.29 13.91
CA LEU A 91 -11.57 -4.86 15.24
C LEU A 91 -11.51 -3.72 16.26
N THR A 92 -12.31 -3.82 17.32
CA THR A 92 -12.35 -2.86 18.42
C THR A 92 -12.16 -3.58 19.75
N ALA A 93 -11.90 -2.84 20.82
CA ALA A 93 -11.84 -3.40 22.18
C ALA A 93 -13.15 -4.10 22.60
N ASN A 94 -14.28 -3.71 21.98
CA ASN A 94 -15.62 -4.23 22.29
C ASN A 94 -16.10 -5.29 21.29
N GLY A 95 -15.22 -5.78 20.41
CA GLY A 95 -15.55 -6.77 19.38
C GLY A 95 -15.48 -6.21 17.97
N ILE A 96 -16.27 -6.78 17.06
CA ILE A 96 -16.24 -6.49 15.63
C ILE A 96 -17.33 -5.49 15.25
N VAL A 97 -16.96 -4.48 14.46
CA VAL A 97 -17.91 -3.50 13.90
C VAL A 97 -17.81 -3.50 12.38
N GLU A 98 -18.94 -3.62 11.69
CA GLU A 98 -18.99 -3.46 10.22
C GLU A 98 -18.87 -1.99 9.85
N VAL A 99 -17.98 -1.66 8.90
CA VAL A 99 -17.67 -0.27 8.54
C VAL A 99 -18.33 0.21 7.24
N GLY A 100 -18.92 -0.71 6.46
CA GLY A 100 -19.64 -0.40 5.22
C GLY A 100 -18.78 0.29 4.15
N ILE A 101 -19.41 0.86 3.13
CA ILE A 101 -18.74 1.48 1.97
C ILE A 101 -17.87 2.70 2.33
N GLN A 102 -18.18 3.38 3.44
CA GLN A 102 -17.39 4.51 3.92
C GLN A 102 -16.06 4.05 4.55
N GLY A 103 -16.00 2.80 5.00
CA GLY A 103 -14.81 2.21 5.61
C GLY A 103 -13.84 1.59 4.60
N SER A 104 -14.36 1.08 3.48
CA SER A 104 -13.54 0.50 2.41
C SER A 104 -14.26 0.58 1.05
N PRO A 105 -13.56 1.00 -0.03
CA PRO A 105 -14.14 1.09 -1.37
C PRO A 105 -14.45 -0.28 -1.99
N PHE A 106 -13.92 -1.36 -1.41
CA PHE A 106 -14.10 -2.71 -1.92
C PHE A 106 -15.41 -3.36 -1.45
N VAL A 107 -16.11 -2.79 -0.46
CA VAL A 107 -17.39 -3.32 0.04
C VAL A 107 -18.41 -3.42 -1.09
N GLY A 108 -19.07 -4.59 -1.20
CA GLY A 108 -20.02 -4.91 -2.26
C GLY A 108 -19.40 -5.50 -3.52
N THR A 109 -18.07 -5.55 -3.63
CA THR A 109 -17.38 -6.16 -4.77
C THR A 109 -17.54 -7.68 -4.74
N ARG A 110 -17.81 -8.29 -5.90
CA ARG A 110 -17.84 -9.75 -6.04
C ARG A 110 -16.42 -10.32 -6.12
N VAL A 111 -16.17 -11.37 -5.35
CA VAL A 111 -14.91 -12.12 -5.31
C VAL A 111 -15.18 -13.61 -5.37
N GLY A 112 -14.17 -14.37 -5.79
CA GLY A 112 -14.20 -15.83 -5.77
C GLY A 112 -13.78 -16.39 -4.42
N ASP A 113 -13.14 -17.57 -4.48
CA ASP A 113 -12.61 -18.30 -3.32
C ASP A 113 -11.27 -17.75 -2.80
N GLY A 114 -10.81 -16.64 -3.36
CA GLY A 114 -9.58 -15.98 -2.98
C GLY A 114 -9.57 -14.54 -3.49
N PHE A 115 -9.11 -13.64 -2.64
CA PHE A 115 -8.71 -12.30 -3.03
C PHE A 115 -7.62 -11.81 -2.08
N THR A 116 -6.82 -10.85 -2.54
CA THR A 116 -5.84 -10.17 -1.70
C THR A 116 -6.03 -8.68 -1.88
N ILE A 117 -5.94 -7.94 -0.77
CA ILE A 117 -5.86 -6.50 -0.79
C ILE A 117 -4.40 -6.15 -0.58
N ALA A 118 -3.80 -5.53 -1.59
CA ALA A 118 -2.46 -4.99 -1.43
C ALA A 118 -2.51 -3.91 -0.34
N ARG A 119 -1.72 -4.12 0.71
CA ARG A 119 -1.38 -3.06 1.66
C ARG A 119 -0.52 -2.02 0.93
N SER A 120 -0.77 -0.75 1.22
CA SER A 120 -0.41 0.42 0.43
C SER A 120 1.04 0.39 -0.02
N SER A 121 1.20 0.79 -1.29
CA SER A 121 2.44 0.86 -2.07
C SER A 121 3.48 1.83 -1.51
N THR A 122 3.16 2.63 -0.48
CA THR A 122 4.18 3.48 0.17
C THR A 122 5.08 2.70 1.10
N ASN A 123 4.74 1.43 1.40
CA ASN A 123 5.37 0.56 2.39
C ASN A 123 5.71 1.29 3.71
N TYR A 124 5.07 2.44 3.98
CA TYR A 124 5.56 3.39 4.96
C TYR A 124 5.14 2.94 6.34
N GLU A 125 6.12 2.56 7.14
CA GLU A 125 5.90 2.10 8.48
C GLU A 125 6.66 3.00 9.44
N SER A 126 5.95 3.88 10.14
CA SER A 126 6.58 4.94 10.95
C SER A 126 7.60 4.43 11.95
N ARG A 127 7.42 3.24 12.53
CA ARG A 127 8.37 2.59 13.45
C ARG A 127 9.72 2.20 12.81
N PHE A 128 9.78 1.97 11.49
CA PHE A 128 11.00 1.55 10.79
C PHE A 128 11.50 2.60 9.79
N HIS A 129 10.59 3.37 9.20
CA HIS A 129 10.85 4.27 8.10
C HIS A 129 10.98 5.72 8.54
N SER A 130 10.76 6.10 9.81
CA SER A 130 11.00 7.48 10.28
C SER A 130 12.44 7.79 10.71
N GLY A 131 13.36 6.82 10.63
CA GLY A 131 14.76 6.98 11.02
C GLY A 131 15.68 7.53 9.92
N PRO A 132 16.91 8.00 10.25
CA PRO A 132 17.82 8.66 9.31
C PRO A 132 18.28 7.82 8.11
N GLY A 133 18.17 6.49 8.21
CA GLY A 133 18.51 5.53 7.15
C GLY A 133 17.47 5.43 6.02
N TRP A 134 16.29 6.03 6.21
CA TRP A 134 15.22 6.06 5.22
C TRP A 134 15.04 7.49 4.72
N ARG A 135 15.49 7.75 3.48
CA ARG A 135 15.17 8.98 2.76
C ARG A 135 13.70 8.96 2.35
N ASN A 136 12.81 9.22 3.30
CA ASN A 136 11.42 9.44 2.97
C ASN A 136 11.35 10.68 2.08
N VAL A 137 10.79 10.52 0.88
CA VAL A 137 10.19 11.65 0.19
C VAL A 137 9.03 12.07 1.08
N LEU A 138 9.14 13.25 1.70
CA LEU A 138 8.08 13.83 2.51
C LEU A 138 6.77 13.87 1.68
N PRO A 139 5.58 13.77 2.31
CA PRO A 139 4.30 13.73 1.60
C PRO A 139 4.23 14.88 0.59
N PRO A 140 3.56 14.69 -0.56
CA PRO A 140 3.75 15.56 -1.71
C PRO A 140 3.51 16.99 -1.26
N PHE A 141 4.59 17.78 -1.22
CA PHE A 141 4.46 19.19 -1.51
C PHE A 141 3.58 19.26 -2.76
N PRO A 142 2.54 20.12 -2.79
CA PRO A 142 1.67 20.22 -3.95
C PRO A 142 2.58 20.30 -5.18
N VAL A 143 2.52 19.26 -6.01
CA VAL A 143 3.39 19.11 -7.18
C VAL A 143 3.03 20.22 -8.15
N CYS A 144 3.68 21.36 -7.99
CA CYS A 144 3.53 22.49 -8.89
C CYS A 144 4.42 22.24 -10.10
N VAL A 145 3.79 22.27 -11.27
CA VAL A 145 4.49 22.14 -12.54
C VAL A 145 5.51 23.28 -12.64
N GLY A 146 6.80 22.94 -12.62
CA GLY A 146 7.91 23.89 -12.70
C GLY A 146 8.80 23.98 -11.46
N ASP A 147 8.42 23.38 -10.31
CA ASP A 147 9.29 23.26 -9.14
C ASP A 147 10.11 21.97 -9.28
N PHE A 148 11.27 22.10 -9.91
CA PHE A 148 12.12 20.97 -10.30
C PHE A 148 13.05 20.53 -9.17
N ASN A 149 13.33 21.40 -8.21
CA ASN A 149 14.14 21.08 -7.04
C ASN A 149 13.31 20.72 -5.80
N PHE A 150 11.99 20.83 -5.87
CA PHE A 150 11.00 20.52 -4.82
C PHE A 150 11.18 21.39 -3.57
N ASP A 151 11.55 22.67 -3.74
CA ASP A 151 11.71 23.61 -2.64
C ASP A 151 10.43 24.38 -2.28
N GLY A 152 9.34 24.16 -3.04
CA GLY A 152 8.05 24.78 -2.85
C GLY A 152 7.92 26.15 -3.51
N ALA A 153 8.86 26.57 -4.36
CA ALA A 153 8.77 27.82 -5.11
C ALA A 153 9.45 27.73 -6.48
N ILE A 154 8.71 28.11 -7.53
CA ILE A 154 9.24 28.21 -8.89
C ILE A 154 10.05 29.49 -9.03
N ASN A 155 11.38 29.35 -9.06
CA ASN A 155 12.31 30.46 -8.98
C ASN A 155 13.55 30.29 -9.88
N GLY A 156 14.58 31.11 -9.63
CA GLY A 156 15.83 31.09 -10.41
C GLY A 156 16.57 29.75 -10.36
N ALA A 157 16.38 28.95 -9.31
CA ALA A 157 16.92 27.60 -9.20
C ALA A 157 16.32 26.67 -10.26
N ASP A 158 15.00 26.65 -10.41
CA ASP A 158 14.29 25.83 -11.40
C ASP A 158 14.59 26.27 -12.83
N LEU A 159 14.67 27.59 -13.04
CA LEU A 159 15.13 28.14 -14.31
C LEU A 159 16.55 27.66 -14.64
N GLY A 160 17.45 27.66 -13.66
CA GLY A 160 18.81 27.14 -13.82
C GLY A 160 18.83 25.66 -14.23
N ILE A 161 17.94 24.85 -13.64
CA ILE A 161 17.79 23.44 -13.99
C ILE A 161 17.30 23.29 -15.43
N MET A 162 16.25 24.00 -15.85
CA MET A 162 15.74 23.94 -17.23
C MET A 162 16.80 24.39 -18.25
N LEU A 163 17.48 25.52 -17.98
CA LEU A 163 18.53 26.04 -18.86
C LEU A 163 19.74 25.10 -18.96
N SER A 164 20.02 24.28 -17.94
CA SER A 164 21.07 23.25 -18.00
C SER A 164 20.78 22.16 -19.04
N LYS A 165 19.52 22.03 -19.47
CA LYS A 165 19.02 21.05 -20.43
C LYS A 165 18.45 21.67 -21.71
N TRP A 166 18.74 22.94 -21.95
CA TRP A 166 18.23 23.68 -23.11
C TRP A 166 18.58 23.01 -24.45
N GLY A 167 17.61 22.90 -25.34
CA GLY A 167 17.77 22.30 -26.67
C GLY A 167 17.80 20.77 -26.67
N THR A 168 17.52 20.11 -25.54
CA THR A 168 17.44 18.65 -25.46
C THR A 168 16.19 18.15 -26.17
N VAL A 169 16.36 17.22 -27.11
CA VAL A 169 15.26 16.52 -27.78
C VAL A 169 14.84 15.31 -26.97
N ILE A 170 13.54 15.18 -26.70
CA ILE A 170 12.95 14.06 -25.98
C ILE A 170 12.51 12.99 -26.99
N PRO A 171 13.06 11.76 -26.93
CA PRO A 171 12.69 10.72 -27.88
C PRO A 171 11.27 10.19 -27.61
N PRO A 172 10.62 9.59 -28.63
CA PRO A 172 9.38 8.85 -28.43
C PRO A 172 9.59 7.74 -27.40
N GLY A 173 8.83 7.78 -26.29
CA GLY A 173 9.02 6.90 -25.13
C GLY A 173 9.64 7.57 -23.90
N GLY A 174 10.06 8.83 -24.02
CA GLY A 174 10.55 9.65 -22.91
C GLY A 174 12.04 9.48 -22.60
N SER A 175 12.54 10.31 -21.69
CA SER A 175 13.90 10.29 -21.16
C SER A 175 13.91 10.74 -19.69
N ALA A 176 15.08 10.67 -19.04
CA ALA A 176 15.25 11.19 -17.68
C ALA A 176 14.96 12.71 -17.58
N ASP A 177 14.99 13.44 -18.70
CA ASP A 177 14.78 14.89 -18.76
C ASP A 177 13.35 15.26 -19.22
N SER A 178 12.46 14.27 -19.46
CA SER A 178 11.08 14.52 -19.93
C SER A 178 10.24 15.40 -19.00
N TYR A 179 10.61 15.54 -17.74
CA TYR A 179 9.90 16.40 -16.78
C TYR A 179 10.11 17.91 -17.03
N LEU A 180 11.10 18.27 -17.87
CA LEU A 180 11.40 19.65 -18.26
C LEU A 180 10.71 20.07 -19.58
N ASP A 181 10.17 19.11 -20.34
CA ASP A 181 9.35 19.33 -21.54
C ASP A 181 7.89 19.52 -21.10
N LEU A 182 7.58 20.76 -20.69
CA LEU A 182 6.32 21.16 -20.09
C LEU A 182 5.19 21.25 -21.11
N ASN A 183 5.50 21.58 -22.37
CA ASN A 183 4.50 21.63 -23.44
C ASN A 183 4.36 20.29 -24.20
N GLN A 184 5.24 19.32 -23.94
CA GLN A 184 5.27 17.99 -24.52
C GLN A 184 5.45 17.98 -26.04
N ASP A 185 6.19 18.96 -26.57
CA ASP A 185 6.48 19.05 -28.01
C ASP A 185 7.73 18.25 -28.43
N GLY A 186 8.42 17.64 -27.45
CA GLY A 186 9.60 16.84 -27.66
C GLY A 186 10.90 17.64 -27.68
N LEU A 187 10.89 18.93 -27.34
CA LEU A 187 12.09 19.77 -27.30
C LEU A 187 12.04 20.76 -26.12
N ILE A 188 13.02 20.65 -25.21
CA ILE A 188 13.16 21.61 -24.10
C ILE A 188 13.64 22.97 -24.64
N ALA A 189 12.72 23.93 -24.79
CA ALA A 189 12.99 25.21 -25.43
C ALA A 189 12.08 26.35 -24.91
N GLY A 190 11.90 27.38 -25.75
CA GLY A 190 11.16 28.60 -25.39
C GLY A 190 9.70 28.35 -25.01
N GLY A 191 9.08 27.28 -25.52
CA GLY A 191 7.73 26.88 -25.15
C GLY A 191 7.63 26.51 -23.67
N ASP A 192 8.55 25.68 -23.18
CA ASP A 192 8.60 25.25 -21.79
C ASP A 192 8.97 26.39 -20.85
N LEU A 193 9.93 27.23 -21.27
CA LEU A 193 10.31 28.41 -20.51
C LEU A 193 9.13 29.36 -20.32
N GLY A 194 8.29 29.53 -21.35
CA GLY A 194 7.07 30.33 -21.24
C GLY A 194 6.11 29.79 -20.19
N ILE A 195 5.96 28.47 -20.10
CA ILE A 195 5.13 27.80 -19.09
C ILE A 195 5.74 27.98 -17.70
N LEU A 196 7.05 27.75 -17.55
CA LEU A 196 7.78 27.89 -16.27
C LEU A 196 7.62 29.31 -15.71
N LEU A 197 7.86 30.34 -16.52
CA LEU A 197 7.73 31.74 -16.11
C LEU A 197 6.29 32.15 -15.80
N SER A 198 5.30 31.50 -16.41
CA SER A 198 3.87 31.75 -16.10
C SER A 198 3.46 31.31 -14.69
N LYS A 199 4.29 30.46 -14.05
CA LYS A 199 4.05 29.89 -12.72
C LYS A 199 5.02 30.41 -11.66
N TRP A 200 5.76 31.46 -11.96
CA TRP A 200 6.78 32.01 -11.06
C TRP A 200 6.23 32.38 -9.69
N GLY A 201 6.95 31.99 -8.63
CA GLY A 201 6.59 32.26 -7.24
C GLY A 201 6.35 31.00 -6.41
N VAL A 202 5.81 31.20 -5.21
CA VAL A 202 5.51 30.11 -4.26
C VAL A 202 4.41 29.20 -4.79
N CYS A 203 4.59 27.90 -4.56
CA CYS A 203 3.60 26.89 -4.89
C CYS A 203 2.49 26.85 -3.83
N PRO A 204 1.21 27.03 -4.22
CA PRO A 204 0.07 27.01 -3.31
C PRO A 204 -0.35 25.61 -2.87
#